data_AF-A0A091DWP8-F1
#
_entry.id   AF-A0A091DWP8-F1
#
_cell.length_a   1.000
_cell.length_b   1.000
_cell.length_c   1.000
_cell.angle_alpha   90.00
_cell.angle_beta   90.00
_cell.angle_gamma   90.00
#
_symmetry.space_group_name_H-M   'P 1'
#
loop_
_entity.id
_entity.type
_entity.pdbx_description
1 polymer ?
#
loop_
_entity_poly.entity_id
_entity_poly.type
_entity_poly.pdbx_seq_one_letter_code
_entity_poly.pdbx_strand_id
1 'polypeptide(L)'
;MEQDTCNLEEEERKANTKIKEINVQKAKLVTELTRLVKICTSLHMQKVDLILQNTTVISEKNKLESDYVAASSQLRLTEQHFIELDDNRQRLLQKCKELMKRARQVCNLGAQQTVPREYQTVKERWLNPLKELVEKINEKFSNFFSSMQCAGEVDLHTENEEDYDKYGIRIRVKFRSSTQLHELTPHHQSGGERSVSTMLYLMALQELNRCPFRVVDEINQGMDPINERRVFEMVVNTACKENTSQYFFITPKVSTHDACSCLRVFTHLSLEAWNDPCCQDECWVPMHLLSAGTDASGLGWRRSVIMGIIVDLEETSLNMKGRRSVRNLCQLPRAQAGSRAVFSVLLSSDYIQTD
;
A
#
# COMPACT_ATOMS: atom_id res chain seq x y z
N MET A 1 81.12 -17.74 74.16
CA MET A 1 81.17 -17.54 72.70
C MET A 1 79.99 -18.33 72.16
N GLU A 2 78.94 -17.77 71.57
CA GLU A 2 78.79 -16.56 70.76
C GLU A 2 77.40 -15.93 71.04
N GLN A 3 77.30 -14.61 71.09
CA GLN A 3 76.02 -13.88 71.15
C GLN A 3 75.61 -13.57 69.70
N ASP A 4 74.58 -14.25 69.20
CA ASP A 4 73.88 -13.88 67.96
C ASP A 4 73.17 -12.54 68.16
N THR A 5 73.87 -11.44 67.86
CA THR A 5 73.26 -10.12 67.76
C THR A 5 72.40 -10.07 66.50
N CYS A 6 71.12 -10.41 66.64
CA CYS A 6 70.11 -10.21 65.60
C CYS A 6 70.06 -8.71 65.26
N ASN A 7 70.48 -8.35 64.04
CA ASN A 7 70.44 -6.96 63.56
C ASN A 7 68.98 -6.57 63.23
N LEU A 8 68.29 -6.02 64.23
CA LEU A 8 66.87 -5.67 64.17
C LEU A 8 66.55 -4.69 63.02
N GLU A 9 67.46 -3.77 62.68
CA GLU A 9 67.28 -2.81 61.57
C GLU A 9 67.30 -3.49 60.20
N GLU A 10 68.11 -4.55 60.04
CA GLU A 10 68.20 -5.34 58.81
C GLU A 10 66.90 -6.11 58.56
N GLU A 11 66.34 -6.73 59.60
CA GLU A 11 65.07 -7.46 59.52
C GLU A 11 63.87 -6.52 59.33
N GLU A 12 63.87 -5.36 59.96
CA GLU A 12 62.87 -4.30 59.72
C GLU A 12 62.91 -3.83 58.25
N ARG A 13 64.10 -3.64 57.68
CA ARG A 13 64.28 -3.24 56.27
C ARG A 13 63.78 -4.33 55.31
N LYS A 14 64.05 -5.61 55.60
CA LYS A 14 63.53 -6.76 54.82
C LYS A 14 62.00 -6.84 54.90
N ALA A 15 61.41 -6.68 56.09
CA ALA A 15 59.96 -6.67 56.27
C ALA A 15 59.31 -5.52 55.48
N ASN A 16 59.87 -4.32 55.58
CA ASN A 16 59.38 -3.15 54.84
C ASN A 16 59.46 -3.32 53.32
N THR A 17 60.48 -4.02 52.82
CA THR A 17 60.62 -4.31 51.38
C THR A 17 59.56 -5.32 50.92
N LYS A 18 59.31 -6.39 51.69
CA LYS A 18 58.24 -7.36 51.42
C LYS A 18 56.84 -6.72 51.48
N ILE A 19 56.60 -5.83 52.44
CA ILE A 19 55.34 -5.08 52.54
C ILE A 19 55.11 -4.23 51.28
N LYS A 20 56.15 -3.55 50.78
CA LYS A 20 56.08 -2.79 49.53
C LYS A 20 55.74 -3.68 48.34
N GLU A 21 56.38 -4.85 48.21
CA GLU A 21 56.07 -5.80 47.13
C GLU A 21 54.64 -6.32 47.20
N ILE A 22 54.15 -6.71 48.38
CA ILE A 22 52.76 -7.15 48.60
C ILE A 22 51.78 -6.05 48.23
N ASN A 23 52.06 -4.80 48.61
CA ASN A 23 51.20 -3.66 48.29
C ASN A 23 51.15 -3.39 46.77
N VAL A 24 52.27 -3.55 46.06
CA VAL A 24 52.31 -3.45 44.59
C VAL A 24 51.49 -4.57 43.95
N GLN A 25 51.61 -5.81 44.42
CA GLN A 25 50.81 -6.93 43.92
C GLN A 25 49.31 -6.73 44.19
N LYS A 26 48.95 -6.25 45.38
CA LYS A 26 47.56 -5.91 45.75
C LYS A 26 47.00 -4.83 44.84
N ALA A 27 47.76 -3.78 44.55
CA ALA A 27 47.34 -2.72 43.62
C ALA A 27 47.09 -3.26 42.21
N LYS A 28 47.96 -4.16 41.70
CA LYS A 28 47.75 -4.83 40.41
C LYS A 28 46.47 -5.66 40.39
N LEU A 29 46.23 -6.47 41.44
CA LEU A 29 45.02 -7.29 41.57
C LEU A 29 43.74 -6.44 41.64
N VAL A 30 43.75 -5.35 42.41
CA VAL A 30 42.59 -4.43 42.51
C VAL A 30 42.30 -3.76 41.16
N THR A 31 43.34 -3.39 40.41
CA THR A 31 43.19 -2.79 39.08
C THR A 31 42.57 -3.79 38.10
N GLU A 32 43.04 -5.04 38.10
CA GLU A 32 42.50 -6.10 37.25
C GLU A 32 41.06 -6.47 37.64
N LEU A 33 40.76 -6.58 38.94
CA LEU A 33 39.40 -6.79 39.42
C LEU A 33 38.46 -5.66 38.97
N THR A 34 38.89 -4.40 39.10
CA THR A 34 38.11 -3.24 38.65
C THR A 34 37.86 -3.29 37.14
N ARG A 35 38.85 -3.73 36.36
CA ARG A 35 38.73 -3.91 34.91
C ARG A 35 37.69 -5.00 34.57
N LEU A 36 37.76 -6.14 35.24
CA LEU A 36 36.83 -7.26 35.06
C LEU A 36 35.39 -6.87 35.46
N VAL A 37 35.21 -6.17 36.57
CA VAL A 37 33.89 -5.67 37.00
C VAL A 37 33.28 -4.77 35.92
N LYS A 38 34.05 -3.83 35.35
CA LYS A 38 33.57 -2.97 34.25
C LYS A 38 33.12 -3.79 33.04
N ILE A 39 33.87 -4.82 32.67
CA ILE A 39 33.54 -5.71 31.55
C ILE A 39 32.26 -6.49 31.86
N CYS A 40 32.15 -7.09 33.06
CA CYS A 40 30.94 -7.81 33.48
C CYS A 40 29.70 -6.92 33.48
N THR A 41 29.79 -5.68 33.96
CA THR A 41 28.66 -4.74 33.95
C THR A 41 28.25 -4.38 32.53
N SER A 42 29.22 -4.14 31.64
CA SER A 42 28.97 -3.87 30.22
C SER A 42 28.28 -5.05 29.53
N LEU A 43 28.79 -6.27 29.73
CA LEU A 43 28.19 -7.48 29.17
C LEU A 43 26.78 -7.74 29.72
N HIS A 44 26.55 -7.43 31.00
CA HIS A 44 25.22 -7.57 31.59
C HIS A 44 24.21 -6.59 30.97
N MET A 45 24.62 -5.33 30.76
CA MET A 45 23.78 -4.35 30.05
C MET A 45 23.43 -4.82 28.63
N GLN A 46 24.41 -5.31 27.87
CA GLN A 46 24.17 -5.86 26.53
C GLN A 46 23.22 -7.06 26.56
N LYS A 47 23.36 -7.95 27.55
CA LYS A 47 22.45 -9.08 27.72
C LYS A 47 21.01 -8.63 27.99
N VAL A 48 20.82 -7.63 28.84
CA VAL A 48 19.48 -7.09 29.16
C VAL A 48 18.85 -6.45 27.91
N ASP A 49 19.61 -5.64 27.17
CA ASP A 49 19.17 -5.03 25.92
C ASP A 49 18.72 -6.09 24.89
N LEU A 50 19.53 -7.14 24.71
CA LEU A 50 19.20 -8.23 23.79
C LEU A 50 17.92 -8.98 24.21
N ILE A 51 17.70 -9.17 25.51
CA ILE A 51 16.47 -9.80 26.03
C ILE A 51 15.25 -8.93 25.76
N LEU A 52 15.36 -7.62 25.95
CA LEU A 52 14.27 -6.68 25.68
C LEU A 52 13.91 -6.68 24.19
N GLN A 53 14.91 -6.55 23.31
CA GLN A 53 14.71 -6.63 21.87
C GLN A 53 14.06 -7.94 21.44
N ASN A 54 14.54 -9.08 21.96
CA ASN A 54 13.96 -10.39 21.66
C ASN A 54 12.49 -10.49 22.13
N THR A 55 12.17 -9.92 23.29
CA THR A 55 10.78 -9.91 23.81
C THR A 55 9.86 -9.07 22.93
N THR A 56 10.33 -7.89 22.49
CA THR A 56 9.58 -7.03 21.55
C THR A 56 9.30 -7.76 20.24
N VAL A 57 10.34 -8.35 19.62
CA VAL A 57 10.20 -9.11 18.37
C VAL A 57 9.25 -10.30 18.52
N ILE A 58 9.29 -11.02 19.65
CA ILE A 58 8.35 -12.12 19.93
C ILE A 58 6.91 -11.60 20.01
N SER A 59 6.68 -10.46 20.65
CA SER A 59 5.34 -9.87 20.77
C SER A 59 4.78 -9.44 19.41
N GLU A 60 5.60 -8.81 18.58
CA GLU A 60 5.24 -8.40 17.22
C GLU A 60 4.97 -9.61 16.33
N LYS A 61 5.80 -10.65 16.42
CA LYS A 61 5.57 -11.92 15.73
C LYS A 61 4.20 -12.50 16.08
N ASN A 62 3.89 -12.60 17.37
CA ASN A 62 2.62 -13.19 17.82
C ASN A 62 1.42 -12.38 17.34
N LYS A 63 1.53 -11.05 17.33
CA LYS A 63 0.49 -10.16 16.79
C LYS A 63 0.29 -10.39 15.29
N LEU A 64 1.37 -10.41 14.52
CA LEU A 64 1.32 -10.65 13.07
C LEU A 64 0.74 -12.03 12.74
N GLU A 65 1.10 -13.06 13.52
CA GLU A 65 0.57 -14.42 13.37
C GLU A 65 -0.94 -14.47 13.63
N SER A 66 -1.42 -13.75 14.65
CA SER A 66 -2.85 -13.59 14.93
C SER A 66 -3.60 -12.90 13.78
N ASP A 67 -3.06 -11.78 13.28
CA ASP A 67 -3.66 -11.01 12.18
C ASP A 67 -3.70 -11.84 10.89
N TYR A 68 -2.64 -12.59 10.60
CA TYR A 68 -2.58 -13.50 9.45
C TYR A 68 -3.66 -14.60 9.52
N VAL A 69 -3.83 -15.23 10.67
CA VAL A 69 -4.85 -16.27 10.87
C VAL A 69 -6.26 -15.70 10.67
N ALA A 70 -6.52 -14.50 11.20
CA ALA A 70 -7.81 -13.83 11.02
C ALA A 70 -8.10 -13.50 9.55
N ALA A 71 -7.13 -12.90 8.85
CA ALA A 71 -7.26 -12.57 7.43
C ALA A 71 -7.44 -13.81 6.55
N SER A 72 -6.67 -14.88 6.81
CA SER A 72 -6.78 -16.15 6.09
C SER A 72 -8.16 -16.80 6.27
N SER A 73 -8.74 -16.71 7.47
CA SER A 73 -10.10 -17.20 7.72
C SER A 73 -11.14 -16.42 6.92
N GLN A 74 -11.03 -15.09 6.85
CA GLN A 74 -11.95 -14.26 6.07
C GLN A 74 -11.85 -14.51 4.56
N LEU A 75 -10.62 -14.69 4.06
CA LEU A 75 -10.39 -15.05 2.67
C LEU A 75 -11.10 -16.37 2.32
N ARG A 76 -10.95 -17.41 3.16
CA ARG A 76 -11.59 -18.71 2.94
C ARG A 76 -13.11 -18.62 2.91
N LEU A 77 -13.72 -17.81 3.78
CA LEU A 77 -15.17 -17.58 3.77
C LEU A 77 -15.62 -16.90 2.47
N THR A 78 -14.84 -15.94 1.98
CA THR A 78 -15.14 -15.24 0.73
C THR A 78 -15.00 -16.17 -0.48
N GLU A 79 -13.97 -17.01 -0.50
CA GLU A 79 -13.77 -18.04 -1.53
C GLU A 79 -14.93 -19.04 -1.57
N GLN A 80 -15.41 -19.49 -0.41
CA GLN A 80 -16.60 -20.35 -0.33
C GLN A 80 -17.84 -19.66 -0.90
N HIS A 81 -18.05 -18.38 -0.56
CA HIS A 81 -19.15 -17.59 -1.10
C HIS A 81 -19.08 -17.46 -2.63
N PHE A 82 -17.87 -17.31 -3.18
CA PHE A 82 -17.66 -17.26 -4.63
C PHE A 82 -18.00 -18.58 -5.31
N ILE A 83 -17.58 -19.72 -4.72
CA ILE A 83 -17.92 -21.06 -5.21
C ILE A 83 -19.44 -21.26 -5.22
N GLU A 84 -20.13 -20.88 -4.14
CA GLU A 84 -21.60 -20.97 -4.06
C GLU A 84 -22.31 -20.11 -5.12
N LEU A 85 -21.78 -18.92 -5.40
CA LEU A 85 -22.29 -18.04 -6.44
C LEU A 85 -22.09 -18.63 -7.84
N ASP A 86 -20.94 -19.24 -8.14
CA ASP A 86 -20.73 -19.90 -9.43
C ASP A 86 -21.61 -21.14 -9.59
N ASP A 87 -21.76 -21.95 -8.55
CA ASP A 87 -22.70 -23.09 -8.54
C ASP A 87 -24.15 -22.62 -8.79
N ASN A 88 -24.56 -21.51 -8.17
CA ASN A 88 -25.85 -20.88 -8.42
C ASN A 88 -26.01 -20.42 -9.87
N ARG A 89 -24.99 -19.76 -10.42
CA ARG A 89 -24.96 -19.35 -11.83
C ARG A 89 -25.13 -20.56 -12.75
N GLN A 90 -24.38 -21.65 -12.52
CA GLN A 90 -24.47 -22.86 -13.34
C GLN A 90 -25.85 -23.51 -13.25
N ARG A 91 -26.42 -23.63 -12.05
CA ARG A 91 -27.78 -24.16 -11.84
C ARG A 91 -28.84 -23.32 -12.56
N LEU A 92 -28.74 -22.00 -12.47
CA LEU A 92 -29.68 -21.09 -13.15
C LEU A 92 -29.56 -21.20 -14.67
N LEU A 93 -28.34 -21.27 -15.21
CA LEU A 93 -28.12 -21.49 -16.65
C LEU A 93 -28.73 -22.81 -17.13
N GLN A 94 -28.54 -23.89 -16.38
CA GLN A 94 -29.11 -25.19 -16.71
C GLN A 94 -30.64 -25.15 -16.67
N LYS A 95 -31.22 -24.53 -15.65
CA LYS A 95 -32.67 -24.33 -15.54
C LYS A 95 -33.22 -23.49 -16.70
N CYS A 96 -32.54 -22.42 -17.09
CA CYS A 96 -32.91 -21.62 -18.26
C CYS A 96 -32.89 -22.46 -19.55
N LYS A 97 -31.85 -23.28 -19.77
CA LYS A 97 -31.77 -24.18 -20.93
C LYS A 97 -32.93 -25.19 -20.95
N GLU A 98 -33.27 -25.77 -19.80
CA GLU A 98 -34.38 -26.72 -19.69
C GLU A 98 -35.74 -26.06 -19.92
N LEU A 99 -35.99 -24.89 -19.32
CA LEU A 99 -37.21 -24.12 -19.54
C LEU A 99 -37.34 -23.72 -21.01
N MET A 100 -36.26 -23.31 -21.67
CA MET A 100 -36.25 -23.01 -23.09
C MET A 100 -36.55 -24.24 -23.95
N LYS A 101 -36.04 -25.42 -23.57
CA LYS A 101 -36.36 -26.68 -24.26
C LYS A 101 -37.84 -27.04 -24.11
N ARG A 102 -38.39 -26.92 -22.90
CA ARG A 102 -39.81 -27.18 -22.61
C ARG A 102 -40.73 -26.20 -23.34
N ALA A 103 -40.42 -24.91 -23.30
CA ALA A 103 -41.19 -23.88 -24.00
C ALA A 103 -41.24 -24.13 -25.51
N ARG A 104 -40.10 -24.52 -26.13
CA ARG A 104 -40.07 -24.92 -27.55
C ARG A 104 -40.93 -26.14 -27.85
N GLN A 105 -40.90 -27.15 -26.97
CA GLN A 105 -41.71 -28.37 -27.13
C GLN A 105 -43.21 -28.09 -27.00
N VAL A 106 -43.64 -27.32 -25.99
CA VAL A 106 -45.05 -26.99 -25.75
C VAL A 106 -45.62 -26.11 -26.86
N CYS A 107 -44.83 -25.16 -27.36
CA CYS A 107 -45.27 -24.24 -28.40
C CYS A 107 -45.08 -24.80 -29.83
N ASN A 108 -44.63 -26.06 -29.99
CA ASN A 108 -44.37 -26.71 -31.27
C ASN A 108 -43.48 -25.88 -32.22
N LEU A 109 -42.55 -25.11 -31.65
CA LEU A 109 -41.68 -24.18 -32.37
C LEU A 109 -40.51 -24.97 -32.97
N GLY A 110 -40.45 -25.06 -34.31
CA GLY A 110 -39.25 -25.51 -35.01
C GLY A 110 -38.06 -24.58 -34.74
N ALA A 111 -36.83 -25.01 -35.06
CA ALA A 111 -35.57 -24.32 -34.73
C ALA A 111 -35.44 -22.86 -35.26
N GLN A 112 -36.43 -22.36 -36.01
CA GLN A 112 -36.43 -21.04 -36.65
C GLN A 112 -37.68 -20.18 -36.34
N GLN A 113 -38.51 -20.52 -35.34
CA GLN A 113 -39.63 -19.63 -34.96
C GLN A 113 -39.27 -18.65 -33.85
N THR A 114 -39.88 -17.46 -33.95
CA THR A 114 -39.66 -16.28 -33.12
C THR A 114 -39.82 -16.58 -31.64
N VAL A 115 -38.82 -16.13 -30.89
CA VAL A 115 -38.69 -16.22 -29.44
C VAL A 115 -39.99 -15.74 -28.74
N PRO A 116 -40.57 -16.52 -27.80
CA PRO A 116 -41.78 -16.14 -27.06
C PRO A 116 -41.65 -14.75 -26.40
N ARG A 117 -42.74 -13.96 -26.38
CA ARG A 117 -42.77 -12.60 -25.82
C ARG A 117 -42.21 -12.52 -24.39
N GLU A 118 -42.48 -13.52 -23.56
CA GLU A 118 -41.98 -13.60 -22.18
C GLU A 118 -40.45 -13.59 -22.11
N TYR A 119 -39.77 -14.27 -23.04
CA TYR A 119 -38.32 -14.28 -23.10
C TYR A 119 -37.75 -12.95 -23.57
N GLN A 120 -38.41 -12.28 -24.52
CA GLN A 120 -38.03 -10.93 -24.93
C GLN A 120 -38.08 -9.97 -23.74
N THR A 121 -39.14 -10.06 -22.92
CA THR A 121 -39.28 -9.24 -21.70
C THR A 121 -38.17 -9.51 -20.68
N VAL A 122 -37.79 -10.78 -20.47
CA VAL A 122 -36.68 -11.12 -19.55
C VAL A 122 -35.33 -10.66 -20.11
N LYS A 123 -35.09 -10.84 -21.43
CA LYS A 123 -33.88 -10.34 -22.11
C LYS A 123 -33.76 -8.84 -21.94
N GLU A 124 -34.81 -8.07 -22.20
CA GLU A 124 -34.81 -6.60 -22.06
C GLU A 124 -34.58 -6.17 -20.61
N ARG A 125 -35.19 -6.86 -19.63
CA ARG A 125 -35.01 -6.57 -18.20
C ARG A 125 -33.57 -6.74 -17.73
N TRP A 126 -32.80 -7.62 -18.36
CA TRP A 126 -31.37 -7.80 -18.08
C TRP A 126 -30.48 -6.88 -18.95
N LEU A 127 -30.77 -6.81 -20.25
CA LEU A 127 -29.93 -6.14 -21.23
C LEU A 127 -29.96 -4.61 -21.07
N ASN A 128 -31.10 -4.02 -20.71
CA ASN A 128 -31.22 -2.58 -20.57
C ASN A 128 -30.38 -2.05 -19.39
N PRO A 129 -30.48 -2.60 -18.16
CA PRO A 129 -29.58 -2.19 -17.08
C PRO A 129 -28.10 -2.41 -17.40
N LEU A 130 -27.76 -3.48 -18.12
CA LEU A 130 -26.39 -3.73 -18.55
C LEU A 130 -25.90 -2.67 -19.53
N LYS A 131 -26.71 -2.32 -20.55
CA LYS A 131 -26.41 -1.24 -21.50
C LYS A 131 -26.26 0.10 -20.79
N GLU A 132 -27.16 0.43 -19.86
CA GLU A 132 -27.08 1.65 -19.05
C GLU A 132 -25.80 1.69 -18.19
N LEU A 133 -25.39 0.57 -17.61
CA LEU A 133 -24.14 0.49 -16.86
C LEU A 133 -22.93 0.71 -17.76
N VAL A 134 -22.89 0.05 -18.92
CA VAL A 134 -21.80 0.21 -19.89
C VAL A 134 -21.75 1.64 -20.41
N GLU A 135 -22.89 2.29 -20.65
CA GLU A 135 -22.93 3.69 -21.06
C GLU A 135 -22.36 4.61 -19.98
N LYS A 136 -22.70 4.39 -18.70
CA LYS A 136 -22.08 5.15 -17.59
C LYS A 136 -20.56 4.96 -17.54
N ILE A 137 -20.07 3.75 -17.81
CA ILE A 137 -18.62 3.49 -17.89
C ILE A 137 -18.02 4.24 -19.08
N ASN A 138 -18.68 4.18 -20.24
CA ASN A 138 -18.27 4.86 -21.46
C ASN A 138 -18.17 6.37 -21.25
N GLU A 139 -19.19 7.01 -20.67
CA GLU A 139 -19.18 8.44 -20.35
C GLU A 139 -17.93 8.83 -19.53
N LYS A 140 -17.63 8.09 -18.45
CA LYS A 140 -16.44 8.35 -17.63
C LYS A 140 -15.15 8.12 -18.40
N PHE A 141 -15.06 7.02 -19.12
CA PHE A 141 -13.88 6.65 -19.90
C PHE A 141 -13.58 7.66 -21.01
N SER A 142 -14.58 8.04 -21.80
CA SER A 142 -14.48 9.05 -22.86
C SER A 142 -14.09 10.42 -22.31
N ASN A 143 -14.60 10.80 -21.13
CA ASN A 143 -14.20 12.04 -20.45
C ASN A 143 -12.72 12.04 -20.05
N PHE A 144 -12.23 10.93 -19.47
CA PHE A 144 -10.81 10.79 -19.15
C PHE A 144 -9.94 10.86 -20.41
N PHE A 145 -10.29 10.12 -21.47
CA PHE A 145 -9.57 10.17 -22.74
C PHE A 145 -9.55 11.57 -23.36
N SER A 146 -10.68 12.27 -23.32
CA SER A 146 -10.81 13.64 -23.86
C SER A 146 -9.89 14.62 -23.14
N SER A 147 -9.71 14.47 -21.83
CA SER A 147 -8.78 15.31 -21.04
C SER A 147 -7.31 15.12 -21.45
N MET A 148 -6.95 13.96 -22.02
CA MET A 148 -5.63 13.71 -22.60
C MET A 148 -5.52 14.17 -24.06
N GLN A 149 -6.55 14.79 -24.63
CA GLN A 149 -6.65 15.12 -26.06
C GLN A 149 -6.66 13.86 -26.95
N CYS A 150 -7.16 12.76 -26.41
CA CYS A 150 -7.36 11.49 -27.10
C CYS A 150 -8.85 11.15 -27.13
N ALA A 151 -9.23 10.07 -27.82
CA ALA A 151 -10.60 9.57 -27.79
C ALA A 151 -10.61 8.10 -27.38
N GLY A 152 -11.60 7.73 -26.57
CA GLY A 152 -11.81 6.37 -26.10
C GLY A 152 -13.30 6.10 -25.99
N GLU A 153 -13.70 4.87 -26.33
CA GLU A 153 -15.08 4.40 -26.29
C GLU A 153 -15.10 3.00 -25.68
N VAL A 154 -16.09 2.73 -24.84
CA VAL A 154 -16.40 1.42 -24.27
C VAL A 154 -17.80 1.03 -24.69
N ASP A 155 -17.95 -0.13 -25.31
CA ASP A 155 -19.25 -0.61 -25.74
C ASP A 155 -19.44 -2.10 -25.42
N LEU A 156 -20.71 -2.51 -25.34
CA LEU A 156 -21.09 -3.90 -25.17
C LEU A 156 -21.09 -4.57 -26.55
N HIS A 157 -20.05 -5.35 -26.83
CA HIS A 157 -19.89 -6.06 -28.08
C HIS A 157 -20.57 -7.42 -28.07
N THR A 158 -21.25 -7.73 -29.17
CA THR A 158 -21.77 -9.06 -29.49
C THR A 158 -21.87 -9.21 -31.01
N GLU A 159 -21.55 -10.38 -31.54
CA GLU A 159 -21.75 -10.72 -32.96
C GLU A 159 -23.22 -11.02 -33.26
N ASN A 160 -23.92 -11.60 -32.29
CA ASN A 160 -25.32 -12.00 -32.38
C ASN A 160 -25.99 -11.84 -31.01
N GLU A 161 -27.09 -11.10 -30.95
CA GLU A 161 -27.76 -10.80 -29.67
C GLU A 161 -28.38 -12.02 -28.95
N GLU A 162 -28.37 -13.20 -29.57
CA GLU A 162 -28.82 -14.45 -28.93
C GLU A 162 -27.66 -15.28 -28.36
N ASP A 163 -26.41 -14.96 -28.73
CA ASP A 163 -25.22 -15.67 -28.27
C ASP A 163 -24.67 -15.03 -26.99
N TYR A 164 -25.34 -15.25 -25.86
CA TYR A 164 -24.99 -14.67 -24.56
C TYR A 164 -23.53 -14.94 -24.14
N ASP A 165 -22.97 -16.09 -24.51
CA ASP A 165 -21.59 -16.47 -24.21
C ASP A 165 -20.55 -15.63 -25.01
N LYS A 166 -21.01 -14.89 -26.03
CA LYS A 166 -20.18 -14.02 -26.89
C LYS A 166 -20.28 -12.54 -26.53
N TYR A 167 -21.09 -12.18 -25.53
CA TYR A 167 -21.12 -10.81 -25.04
C TYR A 167 -19.79 -10.47 -24.37
N GLY A 168 -19.22 -9.33 -24.74
CA GLY A 168 -17.96 -8.84 -24.21
C GLY A 168 -17.94 -7.33 -24.11
N ILE A 169 -17.06 -6.81 -23.26
CA ILE A 169 -16.75 -5.38 -23.24
C ILE A 169 -15.67 -5.12 -24.28
N ARG A 170 -15.97 -4.25 -25.23
CA ARG A 170 -15.02 -3.81 -26.25
C ARG A 170 -14.55 -2.40 -25.93
N ILE A 171 -13.23 -2.23 -25.88
CA ILE A 171 -12.58 -0.94 -25.65
C ILE A 171 -11.96 -0.50 -26.96
N ARG A 172 -12.30 0.69 -27.44
CA ARG A 172 -11.74 1.30 -28.65
C ARG A 172 -11.08 2.62 -28.30
N VAL A 173 -9.89 2.86 -28.84
CA VAL A 173 -9.06 4.01 -28.49
C VAL A 173 -8.43 4.66 -29.71
N LYS A 174 -8.16 5.96 -29.60
CA LYS A 174 -7.51 6.80 -30.59
C LYS A 174 -6.60 7.80 -29.89
N PHE A 175 -5.29 7.63 -30.07
CA PHE A 175 -4.27 8.50 -29.47
C PHE A 175 -3.85 9.67 -30.37
N ARG A 176 -4.09 9.58 -31.68
CA ARG A 176 -3.69 10.60 -32.66
C ARG A 176 -4.91 11.08 -33.44
N SER A 177 -5.01 12.37 -33.71
CA SER A 177 -6.12 12.94 -34.48
C SER A 177 -6.27 12.33 -35.88
N SER A 178 -5.16 11.93 -36.50
CA SER A 178 -5.09 11.34 -37.84
C SER A 178 -5.49 9.87 -37.93
N THR A 179 -5.59 9.15 -36.81
CA THR A 179 -5.95 7.72 -36.81
C THR A 179 -7.44 7.52 -36.58
N GLN A 180 -7.96 6.36 -36.94
CA GLN A 180 -9.32 5.97 -36.57
C GLN A 180 -9.36 5.42 -35.14
N LEU A 181 -10.57 5.26 -34.62
CA LEU A 181 -10.78 4.59 -33.34
C LEU A 181 -10.58 3.08 -33.57
N HIS A 182 -9.56 2.50 -32.93
CA HIS A 182 -9.23 1.08 -33.09
C HIS A 182 -9.51 0.32 -31.80
N GLU A 183 -9.96 -0.92 -31.94
CA GLU A 183 -10.08 -1.83 -30.82
C GLU A 183 -8.73 -2.03 -30.14
N LEU A 184 -8.75 -2.06 -28.81
CA LEU A 184 -7.58 -2.25 -27.98
C LEU A 184 -7.12 -3.70 -28.14
N THR A 185 -6.11 -3.91 -28.97
CA THR A 185 -5.57 -5.22 -29.30
C THR A 185 -4.06 -5.23 -29.08
N PRO A 186 -3.44 -6.39 -28.83
CA PRO A 186 -1.99 -6.46 -28.64
C PRO A 186 -1.16 -5.96 -29.83
N HIS A 187 -1.75 -5.86 -31.02
CA HIS A 187 -1.05 -5.62 -32.27
C HIS A 187 -1.11 -4.17 -32.80
N HIS A 188 -2.10 -3.37 -32.39
CA HIS A 188 -2.33 -2.03 -32.95
C HIS A 188 -1.80 -0.90 -32.07
N GLN A 189 -1.68 -1.11 -30.76
CA GLN A 189 -1.26 -0.09 -29.80
C GLN A 189 0.09 -0.44 -29.17
N SER A 190 0.88 0.58 -28.86
CA SER A 190 2.12 0.42 -28.11
C SER A 190 1.85 -0.08 -26.68
N GLY A 191 2.88 -0.63 -26.01
CA GLY A 191 2.78 -1.06 -24.61
C GLY A 191 2.30 0.07 -23.69
N GLY A 192 2.82 1.29 -23.86
CA GLY A 192 2.42 2.46 -23.08
C GLY A 192 0.97 2.88 -23.32
N GLU A 193 0.52 2.92 -24.58
CA GLU A 193 -0.88 3.22 -24.93
C GLU A 193 -1.86 2.19 -24.35
N ARG A 194 -1.46 0.92 -24.31
CA ARG A 194 -2.24 -0.14 -23.67
C ARG A 194 -2.32 0.05 -22.16
N SER A 195 -1.22 0.39 -21.51
CA SER A 195 -1.18 0.72 -20.08
C SER A 195 -2.11 1.89 -19.76
N VAL A 196 -2.02 3.00 -20.51
CA VAL A 196 -2.88 4.17 -20.35
C VAL A 196 -4.36 3.80 -20.53
N SER A 197 -4.69 3.06 -21.58
CA SER A 197 -6.08 2.67 -21.87
C SER A 197 -6.68 1.81 -20.77
N THR A 198 -5.91 0.82 -20.31
CA THR A 198 -6.32 -0.08 -19.22
C THR A 198 -6.52 0.71 -17.93
N MET A 199 -5.61 1.63 -17.66
CA MET A 199 -5.63 2.44 -16.46
C MET A 199 -6.86 3.37 -16.41
N LEU A 200 -7.15 4.09 -17.49
CA LEU A 200 -8.34 4.95 -17.54
C LEU A 200 -9.65 4.16 -17.50
N TYR A 201 -9.67 2.94 -18.02
CA TYR A 201 -10.81 2.04 -17.89
C TYR A 201 -11.03 1.65 -16.42
N LEU A 202 -9.97 1.30 -15.69
CA LEU A 202 -10.06 1.02 -14.25
C LEU A 202 -10.52 2.24 -13.46
N MET A 203 -10.04 3.44 -13.77
CA MET A 203 -10.52 4.68 -13.14
C MET A 203 -12.02 4.91 -13.38
N ALA A 204 -12.49 4.70 -14.61
CA ALA A 204 -13.91 4.82 -14.95
C ALA A 204 -14.79 3.85 -14.13
N LEU A 205 -14.34 2.60 -13.98
CA LEU A 205 -15.01 1.62 -13.11
C LEU A 205 -14.99 2.06 -11.64
N GLN A 206 -13.88 2.61 -11.17
CA GLN A 206 -13.75 3.05 -9.78
C GLN A 206 -14.71 4.19 -9.44
N GLU A 207 -14.92 5.16 -10.34
CA GLU A 207 -15.85 6.28 -10.11
C GLU A 207 -17.32 5.84 -9.95
N LEU A 208 -17.70 4.68 -10.49
CA LEU A 208 -19.07 4.15 -10.38
C LEU A 208 -19.30 3.35 -9.10
N ASN A 209 -18.23 2.89 -8.46
CA ASN A 209 -18.29 2.10 -7.25
C ASN A 209 -18.12 3.00 -6.02
N ARG A 210 -18.88 2.77 -4.95
CA ARG A 210 -18.63 3.40 -3.65
C ARG A 210 -17.94 2.40 -2.73
N CYS A 211 -16.71 2.67 -2.35
CA CYS A 211 -15.99 1.90 -1.34
C CYS A 211 -15.39 2.84 -0.27
N PRO A 212 -15.15 2.38 0.96
CA PRO A 212 -14.62 3.24 2.03
C PRO A 212 -13.17 3.66 1.76
N PHE A 213 -12.34 2.75 1.25
CA PHE A 213 -10.95 3.01 0.87
C PHE A 213 -10.59 2.32 -0.45
N ARG A 214 -9.53 2.81 -1.10
CA ARG A 214 -8.94 2.25 -2.32
C ARG A 214 -7.44 2.17 -2.16
N VAL A 215 -6.86 1.06 -2.58
CA VAL A 215 -5.40 0.90 -2.63
C VAL A 215 -5.02 0.78 -4.09
N VAL A 216 -4.03 1.58 -4.46
CA VAL A 216 -3.52 1.71 -5.80
C VAL A 216 -2.03 1.47 -5.74
N ASP A 217 -1.54 0.48 -6.47
CA ASP A 217 -0.12 0.12 -6.50
C ASP A 217 0.45 0.26 -7.93
N GLU A 218 1.68 0.77 -8.02
CA GLU A 218 2.49 0.95 -9.23
C GLU A 218 1.79 1.55 -10.46
N ILE A 219 0.78 2.38 -10.22
CA ILE A 219 -0.16 2.78 -11.27
C ILE A 219 0.42 3.66 -12.37
N ASN A 220 1.58 4.26 -12.11
CA ASN A 220 2.33 5.10 -13.02
C ASN A 220 3.56 4.39 -13.61
N GLN A 221 3.61 3.05 -13.60
CA GLN A 221 4.66 2.28 -14.28
C GLN A 221 4.24 1.82 -15.68
N GLY A 222 5.23 1.54 -16.54
CA GLY A 222 4.99 0.98 -17.88
C GLY A 222 4.45 1.97 -18.92
N MET A 223 4.65 3.27 -18.70
CA MET A 223 4.26 4.37 -19.61
C MET A 223 5.45 5.31 -19.86
N ASP A 224 5.41 6.06 -20.96
CA ASP A 224 6.37 7.15 -21.19
C ASP A 224 6.10 8.32 -20.21
N PRO A 225 7.10 9.18 -19.92
CA PRO A 225 6.98 10.23 -18.91
C PRO A 225 5.83 11.22 -19.11
N ILE A 226 5.39 11.44 -20.36
CA ILE A 226 4.31 12.40 -20.65
C ILE A 226 2.96 11.77 -20.25
N ASN A 227 2.71 10.54 -20.70
CA ASN A 227 1.50 9.81 -20.35
C ASN A 227 1.46 9.44 -18.87
N GLU A 228 2.60 9.06 -18.30
CA GLU A 228 2.76 8.77 -16.87
C GLU A 228 2.25 9.94 -16.01
N ARG A 229 2.72 11.16 -16.31
CA ARG A 229 2.32 12.37 -15.58
C ARG A 229 0.83 12.67 -15.73
N ARG A 230 0.30 12.62 -16.95
CA ARG A 230 -1.13 12.91 -17.21
C ARG A 230 -2.06 11.94 -16.49
N VAL A 231 -1.72 10.65 -16.52
CA VAL A 231 -2.48 9.61 -15.81
C VAL A 231 -2.41 9.85 -14.31
N PHE A 232 -1.21 10.09 -13.76
CA PHE A 232 -1.06 10.38 -12.35
C PHE A 232 -1.88 11.61 -11.90
N GLU A 233 -1.81 12.72 -12.65
CA GLU A 233 -2.61 13.92 -12.38
C GLU A 233 -4.11 13.64 -12.40
N MET A 234 -4.62 12.89 -13.41
CA MET A 234 -6.04 12.51 -13.46
C MET A 234 -6.46 11.70 -12.23
N VAL A 235 -5.60 10.78 -11.80
CA VAL A 235 -5.87 9.93 -10.65
C VAL A 235 -5.92 10.74 -9.35
N VAL A 236 -4.94 11.62 -9.14
CA VAL A 236 -4.91 12.53 -7.97
C VAL A 236 -6.13 13.44 -7.98
N ASN A 237 -6.48 14.03 -9.13
CA ASN A 237 -7.66 14.88 -9.27
C ASN A 237 -8.95 14.11 -8.96
N THR A 238 -9.04 12.85 -9.40
CA THR A 238 -10.20 11.99 -9.10
C THR A 238 -10.27 11.65 -7.62
N ALA A 239 -9.13 11.32 -6.99
CA ALA A 239 -9.07 11.04 -5.57
C ALA A 239 -9.43 12.25 -4.69
N CYS A 240 -9.13 13.46 -5.14
CA CYS A 240 -9.37 14.70 -4.38
C CYS A 240 -10.68 15.43 -4.72
N LYS A 241 -11.59 14.82 -5.49
CA LYS A 241 -12.97 15.33 -5.64
C LYS A 241 -13.70 15.28 -4.29
N GLU A 242 -14.71 16.12 -4.13
CA GLU A 242 -15.55 16.08 -2.93
C GLU A 242 -16.32 14.74 -2.87
N ASN A 243 -16.49 14.20 -1.65
CA ASN A 243 -17.25 12.97 -1.39
C ASN A 243 -16.68 11.69 -2.04
N THR A 244 -15.36 11.60 -2.21
CA THR A 244 -14.66 10.40 -2.68
C THR A 244 -14.15 9.52 -1.53
N SER A 245 -13.87 8.26 -1.85
CA SER A 245 -13.21 7.30 -0.95
C SER A 245 -11.82 7.77 -0.52
N GLN A 246 -11.31 7.27 0.60
CA GLN A 246 -9.88 7.44 0.93
C GLN A 246 -9.02 6.64 -0.06
N TYR A 247 -7.91 7.20 -0.54
CA TYR A 247 -6.99 6.49 -1.43
C TYR A 247 -5.62 6.27 -0.78
N PHE A 248 -5.03 5.11 -1.00
CA PHE A 248 -3.64 4.78 -0.70
C PHE A 248 -2.93 4.51 -2.01
N PHE A 249 -1.80 5.17 -2.23
CA PHE A 249 -0.97 5.01 -3.40
C PHE A 249 0.37 4.43 -3.01
N ILE A 250 0.80 3.40 -3.72
CA ILE A 250 2.09 2.78 -3.53
C ILE A 250 2.78 2.95 -4.88
N THR A 251 3.85 3.74 -4.90
CA THR A 251 4.59 3.97 -6.14
C THR A 251 6.02 4.41 -5.86
N PRO A 252 7.02 3.84 -6.55
CA PRO A 252 8.40 4.28 -6.44
C PRO A 252 8.65 5.66 -7.08
N LYS A 253 7.69 6.19 -7.85
CA LYS A 253 7.84 7.45 -8.59
C LYS A 253 6.78 8.46 -8.15
N VAL A 254 7.22 9.53 -7.50
CA VAL A 254 6.37 10.68 -7.14
C VAL A 254 6.92 11.94 -7.77
N SER A 255 6.12 12.58 -8.61
CA SER A 255 6.42 13.92 -9.13
C SER A 255 5.97 14.96 -8.09
N THR A 256 6.94 15.63 -7.45
CA THR A 256 6.71 16.58 -6.35
C THR A 256 5.99 17.87 -6.75
N HIS A 257 5.86 18.15 -8.05
CA HIS A 257 5.22 19.36 -8.57
C HIS A 257 3.68 19.29 -8.67
N ASP A 258 3.09 18.11 -8.51
CA ASP A 258 1.64 17.87 -8.72
C ASP A 258 0.89 17.60 -7.40
N ALA A 259 1.50 17.98 -6.27
CA ALA A 259 0.94 17.73 -4.94
C ALA A 259 -0.26 18.65 -4.66
N CYS A 260 -1.46 18.08 -4.79
CA CYS A 260 -2.68 18.71 -4.27
C CYS A 260 -2.61 18.81 -2.74
N SER A 261 -3.25 19.80 -2.14
CA SER A 261 -3.24 20.05 -0.68
C SER A 261 -3.84 18.90 0.16
N CYS A 262 -4.61 18.01 -0.49
CA CYS A 262 -5.10 16.73 0.06
C CYS A 262 -4.01 15.64 0.16
N LEU A 263 -2.85 15.80 -0.51
CA LEU A 263 -1.85 14.75 -0.64
C LEU A 263 -0.93 14.67 0.59
N ARG A 264 -0.83 13.50 1.23
CA ARG A 264 0.15 13.21 2.30
C ARG A 264 1.17 12.18 1.84
N VAL A 265 2.33 12.65 1.41
CA VAL A 265 3.42 11.76 0.94
C VAL A 265 4.14 11.14 2.14
N PHE A 266 4.25 9.80 2.19
CA PHE A 266 5.01 9.05 3.19
C PHE A 266 6.24 8.41 2.55
N THR A 267 7.39 9.08 2.61
CA THR A 267 8.65 8.49 2.12
C THR A 267 9.21 7.48 3.13
N HIS A 268 10.06 6.55 2.69
CA HIS A 268 10.74 5.60 3.59
C HIS A 268 11.45 6.29 4.78
N LEU A 269 12.06 7.46 4.54
CA LEU A 269 12.67 8.32 5.58
C LEU A 269 11.67 8.85 6.63
N SER A 270 10.41 9.06 6.24
CA SER A 270 9.36 9.54 7.15
C SER A 270 8.84 8.40 8.06
N LEU A 271 8.93 7.15 7.60
CA LEU A 271 8.60 5.95 8.35
C LEU A 271 9.67 5.59 9.38
N GLU A 272 10.95 5.84 9.09
CA GLU A 272 12.04 5.63 10.06
C GLU A 272 12.03 6.66 11.20
N ALA A 273 11.71 7.93 10.92
CA ALA A 273 11.56 8.98 11.94
C ALA A 273 10.37 8.73 12.89
N TRP A 274 9.35 7.98 12.45
CA TRP A 274 8.24 7.52 13.30
C TRP A 274 8.67 6.45 14.31
N ASN A 275 9.77 5.73 14.06
CA ASN A 275 10.30 4.68 14.93
C ASN A 275 11.45 5.17 15.84
N ASP A 276 11.80 6.46 15.83
CA ASP A 276 12.86 7.03 16.69
C ASP A 276 12.28 7.48 18.05
N PRO A 277 12.69 6.88 19.19
CA PRO A 277 12.22 7.27 20.51
C PRO A 277 12.55 8.72 20.90
N CYS A 278 13.56 9.35 20.27
CA CYS A 278 13.97 10.71 20.61
C CYS A 278 13.06 11.80 20.01
N CYS A 279 12.26 11.48 18.99
CA CYS A 279 11.30 12.40 18.37
C CYS A 279 9.92 12.36 19.06
N GLN A 280 9.77 11.55 20.12
CA GLN A 280 8.53 11.33 20.85
C GLN A 280 8.09 12.51 21.75
N ASP A 281 8.72 13.68 21.74
CA ASP A 281 8.20 14.84 22.48
C ASP A 281 7.78 16.01 21.58
N GLU A 282 8.23 16.06 20.32
CA GLU A 282 7.84 17.11 19.36
C GLU A 282 7.04 16.60 18.15
N CYS A 283 6.91 15.28 17.95
CA CYS A 283 6.20 14.68 16.82
C CYS A 283 4.95 13.86 17.20
N TRP A 284 4.39 14.03 18.41
CA TRP A 284 3.01 13.58 18.67
C TRP A 284 2.03 14.50 17.95
N VAL A 285 1.78 14.22 16.67
CA VAL A 285 0.42 14.34 16.16
C VAL A 285 -0.13 12.92 16.19
N PRO A 286 -0.89 12.55 17.24
CA PRO A 286 -1.56 11.27 17.25
C PRO A 286 -2.36 11.09 15.97
N MET A 287 -2.50 9.86 15.50
CA MET A 287 -3.53 9.48 14.52
C MET A 287 -4.94 9.56 15.15
N HIS A 288 -5.18 10.54 16.02
CA HIS A 288 -6.52 11.04 16.29
C HIS A 288 -6.87 11.96 15.12
N LEU A 289 -8.12 11.87 14.64
CA LEU A 289 -8.73 12.96 13.89
C LEU A 289 -8.30 14.29 14.54
N LEU A 290 -7.58 15.15 13.80
CA LEU A 290 -7.58 16.63 13.85
C LEU A 290 -6.20 17.21 13.46
N SER A 291 -6.16 17.91 12.33
CA SER A 291 -6.12 19.38 12.37
C SER A 291 -7.05 19.86 11.25
N ALA A 292 -8.21 20.45 11.56
CA ALA A 292 -8.34 21.85 11.98
C ALA A 292 -7.61 22.80 11.01
N GLY A 293 -8.11 22.89 9.79
CA GLY A 293 -7.97 24.12 9.02
C GLY A 293 -9.01 25.11 9.54
N THR A 294 -8.57 26.17 10.21
CA THR A 294 -9.42 27.34 10.44
C THR A 294 -9.72 27.98 9.10
N ASP A 295 -10.92 27.76 8.59
CA ASP A 295 -11.52 28.66 7.61
C ASP A 295 -12.23 29.78 8.38
N ALA A 296 -12.03 31.04 7.99
CA ALA A 296 -12.59 32.22 8.65
C ALA A 296 -14.14 32.31 8.55
N SER A 297 -14.80 31.26 8.09
CA SER A 297 -16.21 31.19 7.70
C SER A 297 -17.06 30.20 8.50
N GLY A 298 -16.48 29.45 9.45
CA GLY A 298 -17.26 28.81 10.52
C GLY A 298 -18.33 27.79 10.11
N LEU A 299 -18.19 27.05 9.01
CA LEU A 299 -19.12 26.00 8.60
C LEU A 299 -18.41 24.76 8.02
N GLY A 300 -18.52 23.61 8.70
CA GLY A 300 -18.50 22.27 8.10
C GLY A 300 -17.22 21.44 8.21
N TRP A 301 -17.37 20.22 8.74
CA TRP A 301 -16.35 19.16 8.77
C TRP A 301 -15.97 18.74 7.34
N ARG A 302 -14.79 19.14 6.84
CA ARG A 302 -14.25 18.59 5.58
C ARG A 302 -13.51 17.28 5.88
N ARG A 303 -14.01 16.15 5.37
CA ARG A 303 -13.32 14.84 5.37
C ARG A 303 -11.98 15.01 4.66
N SER A 304 -10.87 14.98 5.40
CA SER A 304 -9.53 15.02 4.82
C SER A 304 -9.29 13.72 4.05
N VAL A 305 -9.14 13.82 2.74
CA VAL A 305 -8.61 12.73 1.90
C VAL A 305 -7.19 12.47 2.39
N ILE A 306 -6.96 11.42 3.17
CA ILE A 306 -5.59 10.99 3.52
C ILE A 306 -5.13 10.14 2.35
N MET A 307 -4.38 10.78 1.48
CA MET A 307 -3.74 10.18 0.32
C MET A 307 -2.31 9.82 0.73
N GLY A 308 -2.05 8.58 1.12
CA GLY A 308 -0.71 8.13 1.52
C GLY A 308 0.07 7.63 0.31
N ILE A 309 1.21 8.25 -0.03
CA ILE A 309 2.14 7.68 -1.04
C ILE A 309 3.30 6.99 -0.34
N ILE A 310 3.51 5.68 -0.56
CA ILE A 310 4.75 4.99 -0.16
C ILE A 310 5.69 4.93 -1.35
N VAL A 311 6.87 5.55 -1.19
CA VAL A 311 7.94 5.54 -2.19
C VAL A 311 8.94 4.45 -1.86
N ASP A 312 9.01 3.43 -2.70
CA ASP A 312 10.08 2.44 -2.65
C ASP A 312 11.35 3.05 -3.28
N LEU A 313 12.35 3.34 -2.45
CA LEU A 313 13.60 3.99 -2.84
C LEU A 313 14.67 2.92 -3.08
N GLU A 314 14.60 2.19 -4.20
CA GLU A 314 15.75 1.37 -4.64
C GLU A 314 16.45 1.88 -5.91
N GLU A 315 15.92 2.84 -6.69
CA GLU A 315 16.55 3.20 -7.98
C GLU A 315 16.58 4.68 -8.42
N THR A 316 16.53 5.67 -7.54
CA THR A 316 16.91 7.04 -7.93
C THR A 316 18.40 7.29 -7.78
N SER A 317 19.21 6.70 -8.67
CA SER A 317 20.54 7.24 -8.99
C SER A 317 20.43 8.18 -10.20
N LEU A 318 21.10 9.34 -10.09
CA LEU A 318 21.40 10.35 -11.12
C LEU A 318 20.55 11.64 -11.17
N ASN A 319 21.33 12.73 -11.07
CA ASN A 319 21.07 14.11 -11.48
C ASN A 319 20.35 15.07 -10.51
N MET A 320 21.05 15.41 -9.42
CA MET A 320 21.05 16.79 -8.91
C MET A 320 22.45 17.41 -9.02
N LYS A 321 22.74 18.08 -10.15
CA LYS A 321 23.78 19.12 -10.24
C LYS A 321 23.09 20.48 -10.25
N GLY A 322 23.07 21.18 -9.12
CA GLY A 322 22.38 22.48 -9.05
C GLY A 322 22.39 23.22 -7.71
N ARG A 323 23.59 23.50 -7.17
CA ARG A 323 23.94 24.62 -6.25
C ARG A 323 23.15 24.88 -4.95
N ARG A 324 23.95 24.76 -3.87
CA ARG A 324 24.16 25.66 -2.70
C ARG A 324 23.33 25.44 -1.43
N SER A 325 24.01 24.72 -0.53
CA SER A 325 24.22 25.02 0.90
C SER A 325 23.13 24.64 1.89
N VAL A 326 23.11 23.36 2.26
CA VAL A 326 22.77 22.92 3.62
C VAL A 326 24.00 22.18 4.20
N ARG A 327 25.14 22.89 4.28
CA ARG A 327 26.19 22.54 5.25
C ARG A 327 25.84 23.31 6.51
N ASN A 328 25.10 22.68 7.41
CA ASN A 328 25.03 22.92 8.85
C ASN A 328 23.69 22.38 9.35
N LEU A 329 23.58 21.06 9.46
CA LEU A 329 22.80 20.39 10.50
C LEU A 329 23.08 18.88 10.39
N CYS A 330 23.47 18.31 11.52
CA CYS A 330 23.63 16.88 11.78
C CYS A 330 24.87 16.18 11.19
N GLN A 331 25.99 16.33 11.90
CA GLN A 331 26.91 15.21 12.11
C GLN A 331 26.26 14.23 13.11
N LEU A 332 25.70 13.11 12.65
CA LEU A 332 25.38 11.93 13.48
C LEU A 332 25.51 10.64 12.62
N PRO A 333 25.82 9.49 13.24
CA PRO A 333 26.59 8.41 12.63
C PRO A 333 25.76 7.46 11.75
N ARG A 334 26.47 6.79 10.82
CA ARG A 334 25.95 5.70 9.97
C ARG A 334 25.27 4.62 10.83
N ALA A 335 23.94 4.52 10.74
CA ALA A 335 23.18 3.34 11.18
C ALA A 335 23.05 2.34 10.03
N GLN A 336 23.17 1.06 10.37
CA GLN A 336 23.22 -0.08 9.47
C GLN A 336 21.85 -0.37 8.84
N ALA A 337 21.88 -0.79 7.58
CA ALA A 337 20.74 -1.16 6.75
C ALA A 337 19.94 -2.35 7.32
N GLY A 338 18.62 -2.24 7.28
CA GLY A 338 17.71 -3.35 7.54
C GLY A 338 16.28 -2.95 7.86
N SER A 339 15.63 -2.11 7.06
CA SER A 339 14.24 -1.68 7.31
C SER A 339 13.27 -2.31 6.30
N ARG A 340 12.65 -3.43 6.67
CA ARG A 340 11.42 -3.93 6.02
C ARG A 340 10.22 -3.16 6.58
N ALA A 341 9.50 -2.43 5.74
CA ALA A 341 8.26 -1.77 6.13
C ALA A 341 7.13 -2.81 6.29
N VAL A 342 6.62 -2.99 7.50
CA VAL A 342 5.40 -3.77 7.77
C VAL A 342 4.23 -2.80 7.90
N PHE A 343 3.25 -2.90 6.99
CA PHE A 343 2.03 -2.10 7.02
C PHE A 343 1.04 -2.67 8.05
N SER A 344 0.68 -1.89 9.08
CA SER A 344 -0.47 -2.16 9.94
C SER A 344 -1.47 -1.03 9.80
N VAL A 345 -2.58 -1.28 9.10
CA VAL A 345 -3.71 -0.35 9.01
C VAL A 345 -4.64 -0.67 10.19
N LEU A 346 -4.58 0.14 11.24
CA LEU A 346 -5.57 0.09 12.33
C LEU A 346 -6.86 0.77 11.85
N LEU A 347 -7.86 -0.03 11.47
CA LEU A 347 -9.20 0.42 11.16
C LEU A 347 -9.95 0.68 12.47
N SER A 348 -10.29 1.94 12.76
CA SER A 348 -11.38 2.24 13.71
C SER A 348 -12.70 2.01 12.98
N SER A 349 -13.43 0.99 13.42
CA SER A 349 -14.78 0.71 12.98
C SER A 349 -15.73 1.64 13.74
N ASP A 350 -15.93 2.85 13.23
CA ASP A 350 -16.99 3.73 13.72
C ASP A 350 -17.72 4.36 12.53
N TYR A 351 -19.05 4.26 12.59
CA TYR A 351 -20.06 4.82 11.67
C TYR A 351 -20.39 4.07 10.38
N ILE A 352 -21.10 2.95 10.56
CA ILE A 352 -22.25 2.62 9.70
C ILE A 352 -23.41 3.50 10.20
N GLN A 353 -23.70 4.59 9.50
CA GLN A 353 -25.04 5.20 9.54
C GLN A 353 -25.68 4.93 8.19
N THR A 354 -26.61 3.99 8.21
CA THR A 354 -27.65 3.81 7.21
C THR A 354 -28.47 5.09 7.11
N ASP A 355 -28.63 5.58 5.89
CA ASP A 355 -29.88 6.18 5.39
C ASP A 355 -29.99 5.88 3.89
#